data_AF-A0A7C7QV53-F1
#
_entry.id   AF-A0A7C7QV53-F1
#
_cell.length_a   1.000
_cell.length_b   1.000
_cell.length_c   1.000
_cell.angle_alpha   90.00
_cell.angle_beta   90.00
_cell.angle_gamma   90.00
#
_symmetry.space_group_name_H-M   'P 1'
#
loop_
_entity.id
_entity.type
_entity.pdbx_description
1 polymer ?
#
loop_
_entity_poly.entity_id
_entity_poly.type
_entity_poly.pdbx_seq_one_letter_code
_entity_poly.pdbx_strand_id
1 'polypeptide(L)'
;MTNWSGAVLTVSPNYGDDQTLFARLDEGLIKSTDGGRTWWPVNIGLPLKDDGNPPSVLSLAISPDYASDGTLFVGLVDHGVYRSVDGGESWER
;
A
#
# COMPACT_ATOMS: atom_id res chain seq x y z
N MET A 1 20.90 10.56 13.57
CA MET A 1 19.57 9.99 13.29
C MET A 1 19.53 9.74 11.80
N THR A 2 19.60 8.47 11.37
CA THR A 2 19.57 8.10 9.95
C THR A 2 18.12 8.19 9.46
N ASN A 3 17.88 9.10 8.52
CA ASN A 3 16.60 9.31 7.85
C ASN A 3 16.29 8.09 6.96
N TRP A 4 15.38 7.22 7.39
CA TRP A 4 14.86 6.14 6.54
C TRP A 4 13.74 6.70 5.64
N SER A 5 14.11 7.54 4.68
CA SER A 5 13.22 7.97 3.60
C SER A 5 13.45 7.11 2.35
N GLY A 6 13.31 5.79 2.50
CA GLY A 6 13.12 4.93 1.33
C GLY A 6 11.68 5.12 0.87
N ALA A 7 11.47 5.71 -0.32
CA ALA A 7 10.16 5.63 -0.95
C ALA A 7 9.85 4.14 -1.17
N VAL A 8 8.71 3.67 -0.67
CA VAL A 8 8.27 2.30 -0.87
C VAL A 8 7.36 2.30 -2.10
N LEU A 9 7.77 1.59 -3.15
CA LEU A 9 7.00 1.32 -4.35
C LEU A 9 6.98 -0.20 -4.55
N THR A 10 5.80 -0.77 -4.79
CA THR A 10 5.66 -2.15 -5.21
C THR A 10 4.83 -2.23 -6.49
N VAL A 11 5.16 -3.23 -7.30
CA VAL A 11 4.56 -3.50 -8.60
C VAL A 11 3.76 -4.80 -8.49
N SER A 12 2.58 -4.87 -9.09
CA SER A 12 1.83 -6.12 -9.16
C SER A 12 2.63 -7.20 -9.91
N PRO A 13 2.58 -8.47 -9.49
CA PRO A 13 3.18 -9.57 -10.25
C PRO A 13 2.61 -9.67 -11.67
N ASN A 14 1.37 -9.22 -11.87
CA ASN A 14 0.69 -9.22 -13.17
C ASN A 14 0.66 -7.83 -13.86
N TYR A 15 1.66 -6.99 -13.58
CA TYR A 15 1.72 -5.61 -14.09
C TYR A 15 1.60 -5.49 -15.62
N GLY A 16 2.06 -6.49 -16.36
CA GLY A 16 1.94 -6.52 -17.82
C GLY A 16 0.49 -6.39 -18.30
N ASP A 17 -0.46 -6.89 -17.52
CA ASP A 17 -1.88 -6.88 -17.85
C ASP A 17 -2.66 -5.82 -17.07
N ASP A 18 -2.41 -5.69 -15.75
CA ASP A 18 -3.22 -4.85 -14.85
C ASP A 18 -2.64 -3.45 -14.59
N GLN A 19 -1.39 -3.22 -14.99
CA GLN A 19 -0.62 -1.99 -14.76
C GLN A 19 -0.70 -1.46 -13.32
N THR A 20 -0.86 -2.35 -12.34
CA THR A 20 -1.11 -1.99 -10.94
C THR A 20 0.16 -1.71 -10.17
N LEU A 21 0.18 -0.58 -9.45
CA LEU A 21 1.28 -0.12 -8.61
C LEU A 21 0.73 0.33 -7.26
N PHE A 22 1.52 0.15 -6.21
CA PHE A 22 1.26 0.74 -4.89
C PHE A 22 2.48 1.51 -4.42
N ALA A 23 2.27 2.70 -3.88
CA ALA A 23 3.34 3.53 -3.37
C ALA A 23 2.95 4.17 -2.03
N ARG A 24 3.95 4.52 -1.23
CA ARG A 24 3.79 5.42 -0.10
C ARG A 24 4.18 6.85 -0.50
N LEU A 25 3.24 7.78 -0.37
CA LEU A 25 3.48 9.23 -0.42
C LEU A 25 2.98 9.90 0.87
N ASP A 26 2.91 11.22 0.89
CA ASP A 26 2.51 12.00 2.07
C ASP A 26 1.05 11.74 2.46
N GLU A 27 0.21 11.36 1.49
CA GLU A 27 -1.20 10.97 1.67
C GLU A 27 -1.38 9.53 2.19
N GLY A 28 -0.30 8.87 2.61
CA GLY A 28 -0.29 7.48 3.04
C GLY A 28 -0.09 6.51 1.88
N LEU A 29 -0.87 5.44 1.86
CA LEU A 29 -0.82 4.44 0.80
C LEU A 29 -1.68 4.88 -0.40
N ILE A 30 -1.08 4.84 -1.58
CA ILE A 30 -1.75 5.16 -2.84
C ILE A 30 -1.59 4.02 -3.84
N LYS A 31 -2.57 3.88 -4.73
CA LYS A 31 -2.63 2.86 -5.78
C LYS A 31 -2.79 3.52 -7.14
N SER A 32 -2.13 2.96 -8.15
CA SER A 32 -2.39 3.22 -9.56
C SER A 32 -2.80 1.91 -10.24
N THR A 33 -3.65 2.01 -11.25
CA THR A 33 -4.06 0.91 -12.14
C THR A 33 -3.86 1.26 -13.61
N ASP A 34 -3.06 2.28 -13.88
CA ASP A 34 -2.80 2.81 -15.22
C ASP A 34 -1.31 3.09 -15.45
N GLY A 35 -0.45 2.31 -14.80
CA GLY A 35 1.00 2.41 -14.95
C GLY A 35 1.60 3.68 -14.35
N GLY A 36 0.95 4.23 -13.32
CA GLY A 36 1.42 5.39 -12.57
C GLY A 36 1.03 6.74 -13.16
N ARG A 37 0.07 6.80 -14.08
CA ARG A 37 -0.42 8.06 -14.66
C ARG A 37 -1.40 8.77 -13.71
N THR A 38 -2.24 7.99 -13.02
CA THR A 38 -3.14 8.46 -11.97
C THR A 38 -3.02 7.61 -10.72
N TRP A 39 -3.30 8.23 -9.57
CA TRP A 39 -3.11 7.62 -8.25
C TRP A 39 -4.28 7.97 -7.33
N TRP A 40 -4.68 7.01 -6.51
CA TRP A 40 -5.80 7.16 -5.57
C TRP A 40 -5.39 6.67 -4.17
N PRO A 41 -5.81 7.35 -3.09
CA PRO A 41 -5.61 6.87 -1.73
C PRO A 41 -6.33 5.54 -1.48
N VAL A 42 -5.67 4.62 -0.77
CA VAL A 42 -6.17 3.28 -0.43
C VAL A 42 -5.91 2.98 1.04
N ASN A 43 -6.44 3.84 1.92
CA ASN A 43 -6.14 3.84 3.36
C ASN A 43 -7.30 3.31 4.24
N ILE A 44 -8.39 2.80 3.66
CA ILE A 44 -9.61 2.42 4.41
C ILE A 44 -9.30 1.26 5.36
N GLY A 45 -9.55 1.43 6.65
CA GLY A 45 -9.28 0.41 7.67
C GLY A 45 -7.86 0.47 8.26
N LEU A 46 -6.97 1.29 7.68
CA LEU A 46 -5.69 1.61 8.31
C LEU A 46 -5.88 2.64 9.45
N PRO A 47 -5.11 2.54 10.55
CA PRO A 47 -5.19 3.49 11.65
C PRO A 47 -4.66 4.86 11.24
N LEU A 48 -5.21 5.91 11.84
CA LEU A 48 -4.63 7.25 11.75
C LEU A 48 -3.59 7.45 12.84
N LYS A 49 -2.63 8.33 12.57
CA LYS A 49 -1.73 8.89 13.59
C LYS A 49 -2.50 9.80 14.54
N ASP A 50 -1.88 10.14 15.67
CA ASP A 50 -2.47 11.04 16.68
C ASP A 50 -2.83 12.44 16.12
N ASP A 51 -2.15 12.88 15.08
CA ASP A 51 -2.40 14.16 14.40
C ASP A 51 -3.49 14.08 13.32
N GLY A 52 -4.14 12.93 13.16
CA GLY A 52 -5.18 12.66 12.17
C GLY A 52 -4.67 12.35 10.76
N ASN A 53 -3.35 12.29 10.54
CA ASN A 53 -2.78 11.95 9.25
C ASN A 53 -2.73 10.42 9.01
N PRO A 54 -2.64 9.98 7.74
CA PRO A 54 -2.41 8.58 7.39
C PRO A 54 -1.16 7.99 8.06
N PRO A 55 -1.14 6.66 8.30
CA PRO A 55 -0.03 6.01 9.00
C PRO A 55 1.23 6.00 8.13
N SER A 56 2.38 5.96 8.79
CA SER A 56 3.65 5.83 8.09
C SER A 56 3.84 4.39 7.62
N VAL A 57 3.81 4.16 6.31
CA VAL A 57 4.11 2.85 5.71
C VAL A 57 5.63 2.61 5.72
N LEU A 58 6.04 1.48 6.29
CA LEU A 58 7.42 0.99 6.35
C LEU A 58 7.73 0.00 5.23
N SER A 59 6.77 -0.83 4.86
CA SER A 59 6.98 -1.92 3.91
C SER A 59 5.69 -2.31 3.21
N LEU A 60 5.82 -2.78 1.97
CA LEU A 60 4.75 -3.35 1.17
C LEU A 60 5.19 -4.74 0.69
N ALA A 61 4.27 -5.70 0.74
CA ALA A 61 4.45 -7.02 0.14
C ALA A 61 3.18 -7.41 -0.61
N ILE A 62 3.31 -7.93 -1.82
CA ILE A 62 2.20 -8.33 -2.68
C ILE A 62 2.22 -9.84 -2.88
N SER A 63 1.04 -10.47 -2.81
CA SER A 63 0.90 -11.91 -3.08
C SER A 63 1.39 -12.23 -4.50
N PRO A 64 2.13 -13.33 -4.72
CA PRO A 64 2.43 -13.79 -6.07
C PRO A 64 1.19 -14.07 -6.92
N ASP A 65 0.05 -14.40 -6.29
CA ASP A 65 -1.24 -14.65 -6.95
C ASP A 65 -2.21 -13.45 -6.81
N TYR A 66 -1.66 -12.24 -6.63
CA TYR A 66 -2.43 -11.00 -6.43
C TYR A 66 -3.55 -10.78 -7.48
N ALA A 67 -3.32 -11.19 -8.72
CA ALA A 67 -4.32 -11.09 -9.78
C ALA A 67 -5.60 -11.91 -9.48
N SER A 68 -5.47 -12.99 -8.71
CA SER A 68 -6.58 -13.88 -8.34
C SER A 68 -7.10 -13.59 -6.93
N ASP A 69 -6.21 -13.30 -5.98
CA ASP A 69 -6.52 -13.23 -4.55
C ASP A 69 -6.60 -11.80 -3.98
N GLY A 70 -6.23 -10.79 -4.77
CA GLY A 70 -6.19 -9.38 -4.34
C GLY A 70 -5.33 -9.13 -3.09
N THR A 71 -4.44 -10.07 -2.71
CA THR A 71 -3.83 -10.11 -1.40
C THR A 71 -2.52 -9.33 -1.35
N LEU A 72 -2.40 -8.46 -0.36
CA LEU A 72 -1.21 -7.67 -0.09
C LEU A 72 -1.14 -7.28 1.39
N PHE A 73 0.05 -6.92 1.83
CA PHE A 73 0.36 -6.59 3.21
C PHE A 73 1.07 -5.25 3.30
N VAL A 74 0.71 -4.46 4.30
CA VAL A 74 1.42 -3.24 4.68
C VAL A 74 1.98 -3.38 6.08
N GLY A 75 3.25 -3.00 6.24
CA GLY A 75 3.86 -2.80 7.55
C GLY A 75 3.79 -1.32 7.90
N LEU A 76 3.25 -0.99 9.07
CA LEU A 76 3.06 0.37 9.56
C LEU A 76 3.96 0.65 10.77
N VAL A 77 4.49 1.86 10.86
CA VAL A 77 5.15 2.36 12.08
C VAL A 77 4.16 2.31 13.23
N ASP A 78 4.56 1.76 14.38
CA ASP A 78 3.81 1.70 15.65
C ASP A 78 2.46 0.94 15.63
N HIS A 79 2.02 0.40 14.48
CA HIS A 79 0.72 -0.29 14.36
C HIS A 79 0.82 -1.76 13.90
N GLY A 80 1.98 -2.22 13.44
CA GLY A 80 2.20 -3.60 13.01
C GLY A 80 1.84 -3.85 11.54
N VAL A 81 1.38 -5.06 11.22
CA VAL A 81 1.07 -5.49 9.84
C VAL A 81 -0.43 -5.51 9.64
N TYR A 82 -0.88 -5.04 8.47
CA TYR A 82 -2.25 -5.14 8.00
C TYR A 82 -2.27 -5.89 6.67
N ARG A 83 -3.35 -6.61 6.42
CA ARG A 83 -3.64 -7.36 5.20
C ARG A 83 -4.84 -6.76 4.49
N SER A 84 -4.78 -6.73 3.18
CA SER A 84 -5.95 -6.59 2.31
C SER A 84 -6.09 -7.86 1.47
N VAL A 85 -7.32 -8.22 1.14
CA VAL A 85 -7.70 -9.34 0.25
C VAL A 85 -8.61 -8.86 -0.90
N ASP A 86 -8.69 -7.55 -1.09
CA ASP A 86 -9.56 -6.86 -2.05
C ASP A 86 -8.78 -5.87 -2.92
N GLY A 87 -7.49 -6.12 -3.12
CA GLY A 87 -6.65 -5.27 -3.97
C GLY A 87 -6.33 -3.91 -3.35
N GLY A 88 -6.36 -3.80 -2.02
CA GLY A 88 -6.07 -2.60 -1.26
C GLY A 88 -7.27 -1.68 -1.06
N GLU A 89 -8.49 -2.11 -1.41
CA GLU A 89 -9.69 -1.31 -1.17
C GLU A 89 -9.97 -1.15 0.33
N SER A 90 -9.72 -2.19 1.13
CA SER A 90 -9.82 -2.16 2.58
C SER A 90 -8.77 -3.02 3.28
N TRP A 91 -8.47 -2.67 4.53
CA TRP A 91 -7.41 -3.30 5.31
C TRP A 91 -7.93 -3.81 6.64
N GLU A 92 -7.45 -4.98 7.02
CA GLU A 92 -7.71 -5.64 8.31
C GLU A 92 -6.39 -6.08 8.95
N ARG A 93 -6.42 -6.30 10.27
CA ARG A 93 -5.24 -6.74 11.02
C ARG A 93 -5.14 -8.26 11.08
#